data_AF-X6CYT4-F1
#
_entry.id   AF-X6CYT4-F1
#
_cell.length_a   1.000
_cell.length_b   1.000
_cell.length_c   1.000
_cell.angle_alpha   90.00
_cell.angle_beta   90.00
_cell.angle_gamma   90.00
#
_symmetry.space_group_name_H-M   'P 1'
#
loop_
_entity.id
_entity.type
_entity.pdbx_description
1 polymer ?
#
loop_
_entity_poly.entity_id
_entity_poly.type
_entity_poly.pdbx_seq_one_letter_code
_entity_poly.pdbx_strand_id
1 'polypeptide(L)'
;PAMIALIEKLSRDAVADGWPGLLIGDIAQPRGGPMTTGHASHQIGLDADIWLTPMPDRTMTRAQRENMSATLMVDEKTHLVKDALWTPQHTALLKRAASYPQVERILVNPGIKKKLCDTVKGDRSWLRKIRPFWGHDYHFHMR
;
A
#
# COMPACT_ATOMS: atom_id res chain seq x y z
N PRO A 1 13.56 -6.59 11.68
CA PRO A 1 13.37 -5.47 12.65
C PRO A 1 12.98 -4.14 11.99
N ALA A 2 13.77 -3.66 11.01
CA ALA A 2 13.53 -2.36 10.38
C ALA A 2 12.15 -2.24 9.70
N MET A 3 11.75 -3.25 8.91
CA MET A 3 10.45 -3.23 8.23
C MET A 3 9.27 -3.17 9.22
N ILE A 4 9.29 -3.97 10.29
CA ILE A 4 8.23 -3.94 11.31
C ILE A 4 8.15 -2.56 11.98
N ALA A 5 9.28 -1.99 12.39
CA ALA A 5 9.30 -0.66 12.99
C ALA A 5 8.78 0.42 12.03
N LEU A 6 9.07 0.30 10.73
CA LEU A 6 8.56 1.21 9.70
C LEU A 6 7.04 1.06 9.50
N ILE A 7 6.51 -0.16 9.48
CA ILE A 7 5.06 -0.43 9.39
C ILE A 7 4.33 0.13 10.62
N GLU A 8 4.85 -0.10 11.83
CA GLU A 8 4.26 0.45 13.06
C GLU A 8 4.28 1.98 13.06
N LYS A 9 5.37 2.58 12.56
CA LYS A 9 5.45 4.03 12.38
C LYS A 9 4.43 4.52 11.35
N LEU A 10 4.34 3.88 10.19
CA LEU A 10 3.37 4.22 9.15
C LEU A 10 1.94 4.12 9.69
N SER A 11 1.62 3.09 10.47
CA SER A 11 0.30 2.89 11.06
C SER A 11 -0.10 4.05 11.95
N ARG A 12 0.80 4.50 12.83
CA ARG A 12 0.56 5.66 13.72
C ARG A 12 0.44 6.97 12.96
N ASP A 13 1.35 7.23 12.02
CA ASP A 13 1.35 8.49 11.27
C ASP A 13 0.14 8.58 10.31
N ALA A 14 -0.27 7.46 9.72
CA ALA A 14 -1.40 7.43 8.78
C ALA A 14 -2.73 7.78 9.49
N VAL A 15 -2.89 7.42 10.76
CA VAL A 15 -4.04 7.87 11.59
C VAL A 15 -4.06 9.39 11.71
N ALA A 16 -2.91 10.04 11.89
CA ALA A 16 -2.84 11.50 11.90
C ALA A 16 -3.21 12.14 10.54
N ASP A 17 -3.08 11.38 9.44
CA ASP A 17 -3.52 11.77 8.10
C ASP A 17 -4.98 11.37 7.78
N GLY A 18 -5.72 10.86 8.77
CA GLY A 18 -7.12 10.44 8.63
C GLY A 18 -7.32 9.05 8.05
N TRP A 19 -6.28 8.21 7.96
CA TRP A 19 -6.40 6.81 7.57
C TRP A 19 -6.67 5.93 8.81
N PRO A 20 -7.72 5.08 8.83
CA PRO A 20 -8.23 4.47 10.08
C PRO A 20 -7.38 3.32 10.65
N GLY A 21 -6.23 3.01 10.05
CA GLY A 21 -5.35 1.90 10.42
C GLY A 21 -4.91 1.11 9.19
N LEU A 22 -3.88 0.28 9.33
CA LEU A 22 -3.35 -0.51 8.22
C LEU A 22 -3.85 -1.95 8.25
N LEU A 23 -4.26 -2.44 7.09
CA LEU A 23 -4.40 -3.86 6.81
C LEU A 23 -3.11 -4.32 6.10
N ILE A 24 -2.35 -5.19 6.76
CA ILE A 24 -1.04 -5.64 6.31
C ILE A 24 -1.19 -7.00 5.61
N GLY A 25 -0.67 -7.09 4.40
CA GLY A 25 -0.53 -8.32 3.63
C GLY A 25 0.83 -8.99 3.88
N ASP A 26 1.47 -9.42 2.80
CA ASP A 26 2.72 -10.16 2.87
C ASP A 26 3.90 -9.26 3.30
N ILE A 27 4.80 -9.81 4.12
CA ILE A 27 6.08 -9.17 4.48
C ILE A 27 7.23 -10.06 4.02
N ALA A 28 7.38 -11.23 4.64
CA ALA A 28 8.35 -12.25 4.29
C ALA A 28 8.00 -13.56 4.99
N GLN A 29 8.56 -14.67 4.50
CA GLN A 29 8.60 -15.93 5.25
C GLN A 29 9.46 -15.80 6.52
N PRO A 30 9.33 -16.72 7.50
CA PRO A 30 10.06 -16.63 8.78
C PRO A 30 11.58 -16.51 8.67
N ARG A 31 12.18 -17.01 7.58
CA ARG A 31 13.62 -16.90 7.27
C ARG A 31 13.89 -16.24 5.91
N GLY A 32 12.91 -15.53 5.37
CA GLY A 32 12.98 -15.02 4.01
C GLY A 32 12.96 -16.14 2.95
N GLY A 33 13.56 -15.87 1.79
CA GLY A 33 13.55 -16.76 0.63
C GLY A 33 12.35 -16.56 -0.30
N PRO A 34 12.31 -17.25 -1.45
CA PRO A 34 11.24 -17.11 -2.44
C PRO A 34 9.86 -17.39 -1.83
N MET A 35 8.87 -16.54 -2.12
CA MET A 35 7.49 -16.77 -1.71
C MET A 35 6.94 -18.05 -2.36
N THR A 36 6.06 -18.77 -1.66
CA THR A 36 5.41 -19.98 -2.18
C THR A 36 4.43 -19.67 -3.30
N THR A 37 3.84 -18.48 -3.28
CA THR A 37 2.93 -17.92 -4.28
C THR A 37 3.06 -16.38 -4.29
N GLY A 38 2.48 -15.70 -5.28
CA GLY A 38 2.41 -14.24 -5.29
C GLY A 38 3.69 -13.56 -5.79
N HIS A 39 4.27 -12.67 -4.98
CA HIS A 39 5.35 -11.78 -5.40
C HIS A 39 6.71 -12.48 -5.53
N ALA A 40 7.50 -12.10 -6.54
CA ALA A 40 8.88 -12.58 -6.71
C ALA A 40 9.87 -11.98 -5.69
N SER A 41 9.50 -10.88 -5.03
CA SER A 41 10.23 -10.17 -3.96
C SER A 41 9.97 -10.79 -2.57
N HIS A 42 10.01 -10.00 -1.48
CA HIS A 42 9.73 -10.44 -0.09
C HIS A 42 10.73 -11.41 0.53
N GLN A 43 11.88 -11.61 -0.12
CA GLN A 43 12.82 -12.65 0.29
C GLN A 43 13.75 -12.24 1.44
N ILE A 44 13.90 -10.94 1.72
CA ILE A 44 14.92 -10.44 2.66
C ILE A 44 14.34 -9.65 3.85
N GLY A 45 13.02 -9.64 4.01
CA GLY A 45 12.35 -8.93 5.12
C GLY A 45 12.41 -7.40 5.02
N LEU A 46 12.57 -6.87 3.81
CA LEU A 46 12.57 -5.44 3.48
C LEU A 46 11.45 -5.06 2.52
N ASP A 47 10.43 -5.89 2.41
CA ASP A 47 9.24 -5.66 1.60
C ASP A 47 7.99 -5.83 2.45
N ALA A 48 6.96 -5.05 2.17
CA ALA A 48 5.65 -5.21 2.78
C ALA A 48 4.54 -4.79 1.83
N ASP A 49 3.50 -5.60 1.74
CA ASP A 49 2.26 -5.24 1.07
C ASP A 49 1.29 -4.64 2.08
N ILE A 50 0.76 -3.46 1.75
CA ILE A 50 -0.25 -2.78 2.56
C ILE A 50 -1.47 -2.58 1.70
N TRP A 51 -2.63 -3.03 2.19
CA TRP A 51 -3.87 -2.89 1.44
C TRP A 51 -4.30 -1.43 1.39
N LEU A 52 -4.87 -1.06 0.25
CA LEU A 52 -5.58 0.22 0.07
C LEU A 52 -7.02 0.13 0.60
N THR A 53 -7.47 -1.04 1.07
CA THR A 53 -8.74 -1.16 1.78
C THR A 53 -8.62 -0.53 3.17
N PRO A 54 -9.44 0.47 3.53
CA PRO A 54 -9.41 1.04 4.87
C PRO A 54 -9.77 0.00 5.92
N MET A 55 -9.10 0.03 7.06
CA MET A 55 -9.50 -0.76 8.21
C MET A 55 -10.88 -0.31 8.71
N PRO A 56 -11.77 -1.22 9.15
CA PRO A 56 -13.00 -0.82 9.84
C PRO A 56 -12.68 -0.11 11.16
N ASP A 57 -13.66 0.60 11.72
CA ASP A 57 -13.60 1.32 13.01
C ASP A 57 -13.49 0.42 14.26
N ARG A 58 -13.06 -0.83 14.06
CA ARG A 58 -12.88 -1.84 15.11
C ARG A 58 -11.76 -2.80 14.72
N THR A 59 -11.21 -3.47 15.73
CA THR A 59 -10.27 -4.57 15.47
C THR A 59 -11.02 -5.75 14.84
N MET A 60 -10.51 -6.23 13.71
CA MET A 60 -11.04 -7.43 13.05
C MET A 60 -10.68 -8.68 13.85
N THR A 61 -11.57 -9.68 13.86
CA THR A 61 -11.23 -10.99 14.41
C THR A 61 -10.20 -11.68 13.50
N ARG A 62 -9.53 -12.72 14.01
CA ARG A 62 -8.63 -13.53 13.18
C ARG A 62 -9.36 -14.08 11.95
N ALA A 63 -10.51 -14.72 12.15
CA ALA A 63 -11.30 -15.28 11.06
C ALA A 63 -11.71 -14.23 10.01
N GLN A 64 -12.03 -13.01 10.43
CA GLN A 64 -12.32 -11.92 9.49
C GLN A 64 -11.10 -11.55 8.66
N ARG A 65 -9.90 -11.49 9.24
CA ARG A 65 -8.67 -11.20 8.48
C ARG A 65 -8.32 -12.29 7.48
N GLU A 66 -8.52 -13.56 7.83
CA GLU A 66 -8.22 -14.70 6.93
C GLU A 66 -9.18 -14.80 5.75
N ASN A 67 -10.42 -14.31 5.88
CA ASN A 67 -11.48 -14.50 4.88
C ASN A 67 -11.94 -13.20 4.19
N MET A 68 -11.32 -12.06 4.50
CA MET A 68 -11.66 -10.78 3.88
C MET A 68 -11.11 -10.73 2.45
N SER A 69 -11.92 -10.19 1.54
CA SER A 69 -11.44 -9.78 0.22
C SER A 69 -11.01 -8.32 0.23
N ALA A 70 -9.88 -8.03 -0.43
CA ALA A 70 -9.45 -6.67 -0.65
C ALA A 70 -10.36 -5.94 -1.65
N THR A 71 -10.48 -4.63 -1.48
CA THR A 71 -11.20 -3.75 -2.40
C THR A 71 -10.31 -3.41 -3.61
N LEU A 72 -10.72 -3.84 -4.80
CA LEU A 72 -10.05 -3.50 -6.06
C LEU A 72 -10.26 -2.01 -6.39
N MET A 73 -9.21 -1.21 -6.29
CA MET A 73 -9.22 0.24 -6.55
C MET A 73 -9.17 0.60 -8.02
N VAL A 74 -8.72 -0.33 -8.87
CA VAL A 74 -8.61 -0.12 -10.32
C VAL A 74 -9.66 -0.95 -11.04
N ASP A 75 -10.24 -0.37 -12.07
CA ASP A 75 -11.16 -1.05 -12.98
C ASP A 75 -10.36 -1.82 -14.05
N GLU A 76 -10.67 -3.11 -14.20
CA GLU A 76 -9.91 -4.03 -15.05
C GLU A 76 -10.01 -3.69 -16.54
N LYS A 77 -11.14 -3.11 -16.99
CA LYS A 77 -11.37 -2.81 -18.41
C LYS A 77 -10.72 -1.50 -18.83
N THR A 78 -10.81 -0.50 -17.97
CA THR A 78 -10.32 0.86 -18.26
C THR A 78 -8.89 1.08 -17.77
N HIS A 79 -8.41 0.25 -16.84
CA HIS A 79 -7.15 0.42 -16.12
C HIS A 79 -7.05 1.76 -15.37
N LEU A 80 -8.20 2.35 -15.03
CA LEU A 80 -8.31 3.59 -14.26
C LEU A 80 -8.77 3.32 -12.83
N VAL A 81 -8.39 4.21 -11.92
CA VAL A 81 -8.90 4.18 -10.54
C VAL A 81 -10.41 4.40 -10.54
N LYS A 82 -11.12 3.62 -9.73
CA LYS A 82 -12.55 3.77 -9.46
C LYS A 82 -12.77 4.98 -8.55
N ASP A 83 -13.16 6.10 -9.13
CA ASP A 83 -13.31 7.38 -8.41
C ASP A 83 -14.30 7.32 -7.25
N ALA A 84 -15.31 6.45 -7.31
CA ALA A 84 -16.25 6.23 -6.22
C ALA A 84 -15.60 5.66 -4.94
N LEU A 85 -14.42 5.02 -5.06
CA LEU A 85 -13.69 4.41 -3.95
C LEU A 85 -12.48 5.25 -3.51
N TRP A 86 -11.90 6.02 -4.43
CA TRP A 86 -10.65 6.74 -4.17
C TRP A 86 -10.88 8.04 -3.41
N THR A 87 -10.39 8.07 -2.18
CA THR A 87 -10.47 9.25 -1.31
C THR A 87 -9.14 10.00 -1.22
N PRO A 88 -9.14 11.28 -0.78
CA PRO A 88 -7.90 12.01 -0.50
C PRO A 88 -6.96 11.28 0.47
N GLN A 89 -7.49 10.48 1.40
CA GLN A 89 -6.71 9.74 2.38
C GLN A 89 -5.86 8.63 1.75
N HIS A 90 -6.28 8.04 0.62
CA HIS A 90 -5.43 7.10 -0.14
C HIS A 90 -4.17 7.80 -0.67
N THR A 91 -4.34 9.03 -1.16
CA THR A 91 -3.21 9.86 -1.62
C THR A 91 -2.31 10.26 -0.45
N ALA A 92 -2.90 10.64 0.68
CA ALA A 92 -2.16 10.98 1.90
C ALA A 92 -1.34 9.80 2.42
N LEU A 93 -1.91 8.59 2.46
CA LEU A 93 -1.23 7.36 2.86
C LEU A 93 0.00 7.07 1.99
N LEU A 94 -0.15 7.09 0.67
CA LEU A 94 0.96 6.84 -0.25
C LEU A 94 2.04 7.93 -0.16
N LYS A 95 1.62 9.20 0.03
CA LYS A 95 2.55 10.31 0.26
C LYS A 95 3.31 10.13 1.58
N ARG A 96 2.63 9.72 2.65
CA ARG A 96 3.23 9.46 3.96
C ARG A 96 4.27 8.36 3.88
N ALA A 97 3.92 7.23 3.29
CA ALA A 97 4.86 6.13 3.09
C ALA A 97 6.08 6.57 2.25
N ALA A 98 5.86 7.28 1.14
CA ALA A 98 6.95 7.78 0.29
C ALA A 98 7.85 8.82 0.99
N SER A 99 7.33 9.53 2.00
CA SER A 99 8.09 10.55 2.73
C SER A 99 9.22 9.98 3.58
N TYR A 100 9.14 8.71 3.95
CA TYR A 100 10.15 8.09 4.80
C TYR A 100 11.47 7.87 4.06
N PRO A 101 12.62 8.28 4.62
CA PRO A 101 13.93 8.06 4.01
C PRO A 101 14.28 6.57 3.89
N GLN A 102 13.69 5.73 4.73
CA GLN A 102 13.86 4.26 4.69
C GLN A 102 13.16 3.61 3.50
N VAL A 103 12.15 4.26 2.90
CA VAL A 103 11.43 3.75 1.75
C VAL A 103 12.16 4.16 0.49
N GLU A 104 12.60 3.18 -0.30
CA GLU A 104 13.25 3.36 -1.58
C GLU A 104 12.19 3.43 -2.70
N ARG A 105 11.20 2.54 -2.70
CA ARG A 105 10.17 2.43 -3.77
C ARG A 105 8.83 1.99 -3.21
N ILE A 106 7.77 2.44 -3.86
CA ILE A 106 6.41 1.94 -3.64
C ILE A 106 5.85 1.51 -4.98
N LEU A 107 5.53 0.23 -5.15
CA LEU A 107 4.88 -0.27 -6.35
C LEU A 107 3.36 -0.16 -6.21
N VAL A 108 2.72 0.35 -7.25
CA VAL A 108 1.26 0.48 -7.36
C VAL A 108 0.83 0.15 -8.78
N ASN A 109 -0.46 -0.13 -8.97
CA ASN A 109 -1.01 -0.25 -10.32
C ASN A 109 -0.76 1.04 -11.16
N PRO A 110 -0.52 0.94 -12.48
CA PRO A 110 -0.35 2.12 -13.34
C PRO A 110 -1.49 3.12 -13.27
N GLY A 111 -2.74 2.65 -13.13
CA GLY A 111 -3.93 3.51 -12.95
C GLY A 111 -3.85 4.38 -11.70
N ILE A 112 -3.34 3.83 -10.59
CA ILE A 112 -3.11 4.58 -9.34
C ILE A 112 -2.02 5.63 -9.54
N LYS A 113 -0.90 5.24 -10.17
CA LYS A 113 0.18 6.19 -10.48
C LYS A 113 -0.33 7.34 -11.35
N LYS A 114 -1.14 7.04 -12.36
CA LYS A 114 -1.79 8.04 -13.22
C LYS A 114 -2.70 8.96 -12.41
N LYS A 115 -3.59 8.41 -11.59
CA LYS A 115 -4.50 9.18 -10.70
C LYS A 115 -3.72 10.18 -9.85
N LEU A 116 -2.65 9.73 -9.19
CA LEU A 116 -1.77 10.59 -8.40
C LEU A 116 -1.11 11.69 -9.26
N CYS A 117 -0.62 11.34 -10.45
CA CYS A 117 -0.03 12.31 -11.35
C CYS A 117 -1.03 13.38 -11.81
N ASP A 118 -2.28 13.02 -12.03
CA ASP A 118 -3.32 13.95 -12.49
C ASP A 118 -3.78 14.90 -11.37
N THR A 119 -3.93 14.38 -10.13
CA THR A 119 -4.58 15.10 -9.03
C THR A 119 -3.63 15.80 -8.07
N VAL A 120 -2.43 15.29 -7.82
CA VAL A 120 -1.50 15.89 -6.84
C VAL A 120 -1.01 17.24 -7.35
N LYS A 121 -1.19 18.29 -6.55
CA LYS A 121 -0.67 19.64 -6.83
C LYS A 121 0.40 20.02 -5.80
N GLY A 122 1.21 21.05 -6.08
CA GLY A 122 2.30 21.47 -5.21
C GLY A 122 3.51 20.52 -5.28
N ASP A 123 4.05 20.13 -4.12
CA ASP A 123 5.20 19.21 -4.06
C ASP A 123 4.84 17.81 -4.58
N ARG A 124 5.51 17.44 -5.67
CA ARG A 124 5.38 16.16 -6.38
C ARG A 124 6.66 15.33 -6.30
N SER A 125 7.68 15.78 -5.58
CA SER A 125 8.99 15.13 -5.54
C SER A 125 8.93 13.69 -4.99
N TRP A 126 7.97 13.40 -4.11
CA TRP A 126 7.70 12.08 -3.56
C TRP A 126 7.15 11.08 -4.59
N LEU A 127 6.49 11.59 -5.65
CA LEU A 127 5.97 10.72 -6.72
C LEU A 127 7.10 9.93 -7.39
N ARG A 128 8.37 10.36 -7.32
CA ARG A 128 9.50 9.60 -7.89
C ARG A 128 9.61 8.18 -7.31
N LYS A 129 9.22 7.98 -6.04
CA LYS A 129 9.22 6.67 -5.37
C LYS A 129 8.02 5.81 -5.74
N ILE A 130 6.93 6.40 -6.24
CA ILE A 130 5.76 5.65 -6.71
C ILE A 130 6.04 5.10 -8.10
N ARG A 131 6.16 3.77 -8.22
CA ARG A 131 6.52 3.04 -9.44
C ARG A 131 5.31 2.26 -9.95
N PRO A 132 4.90 2.43 -11.21
CA PRO A 132 3.83 1.62 -11.79
C PRO A 132 4.32 0.17 -11.98
N PHE A 133 3.51 -0.80 -11.60
CA PHE A 133 3.77 -2.23 -11.79
C PHE A 133 2.46 -3.00 -12.01
N TRP A 134 2.49 -4.09 -12.79
CA TRP A 134 1.30 -4.89 -13.08
C TRP A 134 0.67 -5.49 -11.80
N GLY A 135 -0.66 -5.67 -11.79
CA GLY A 135 -1.41 -6.01 -10.59
C GLY A 135 -1.48 -4.81 -9.63
N HIS A 136 -1.27 -5.04 -8.33
CA HIS A 136 -1.26 -3.98 -7.31
C HIS A 136 -2.54 -3.10 -7.34
N ASP A 137 -3.67 -3.72 -7.70
CA ASP A 137 -4.95 -3.05 -7.88
C ASP A 137 -5.65 -2.76 -6.55
N TYR A 138 -5.24 -3.41 -5.46
CA TYR A 138 -5.86 -3.31 -4.13
C TYR A 138 -4.85 -3.07 -3.00
N HIS A 139 -3.55 -3.08 -3.30
CA HIS A 139 -2.47 -2.88 -2.34
C HIS A 139 -1.34 -2.06 -2.96
N PHE A 140 -0.44 -1.58 -2.12
CA PHE A 140 0.86 -1.09 -2.55
C PHE A 140 1.97 -1.90 -1.92
N HIS A 141 3.01 -2.17 -2.70
CA HIS A 141 4.23 -2.84 -2.27
C HIS A 141 5.22 -1.78 -1.80
N MET A 142 5.62 -1.79 -0.54
CA MET A 142 6.63 -0.88 0.02
C MET A 142 7.99 -1.58 0.13
N ARG A 143 9.04 -0.96 -0.39
CA ARG A 143 10.45 -1.39 -0.29
C ARG A 143 11.32 -0.23 0.16
#